data_AF-A0AAV4PB06-F1
#
_entry.id   AF-A0AAV4PB06-F1
#
_cell.length_a   1.000
_cell.length_b   1.000
_cell.length_c   1.000
_cell.angle_alpha   90.00
_cell.angle_beta   90.00
_cell.angle_gamma   90.00
#
_symmetry.space_group_name_H-M   'P 1'
#
loop_
_entity.id
_entity.type
_entity.pdbx_description
1 polymer ?
#
loop_
_entity_poly.entity_id
_entity_poly.type
_entity_poly.pdbx_seq_one_letter_code
_entity_poly.pdbx_strand_id
1 'polypeptide(L)'
;MRQTFFDQLWCYANNCQIEKSLSGTISHSGFSDSNGKCWKIPAIAGKFIRIQINNINSEYSCEEAFVNISVPETSEEYKLCPGDSNAIPIVSLRSVIVKPYKSYRWHELSFSLSFIIKDIECINKNSFRCDNNSCVPASKVCDGVKDCSNGADEVGCETGILAIKGIEEARQNAISWLKKKRSASWGMARLHLKGCRSSVLGFRCKLQRDDTRRRTNGKTN
;
A
#
# COMPACT_ATOMS: atom_id res chain seq x y z
N MET A 1 -21.95 31.77 -8.13
CA MET A 1 -21.12 32.92 -7.68
C MET A 1 -21.69 33.37 -6.35
N ARG A 2 -20.99 33.46 -5.23
CA ARG A 2 -19.56 33.51 -4.89
C ARG A 2 -19.43 33.05 -3.42
N GLN A 3 -18.21 32.66 -3.04
CA GLN A 3 -17.73 32.32 -1.69
C GLN A 3 -18.56 32.84 -0.51
N THR A 4 -19.03 31.91 0.33
CA THR A 4 -19.28 32.13 1.76
C THR A 4 -18.19 31.40 2.53
N PHE A 5 -17.13 32.10 2.95
CA PHE A 5 -17.02 32.66 4.30
C PHE A 5 -17.28 31.60 5.39
N PHE A 6 -16.42 30.58 5.43
CA PHE A 6 -16.22 29.72 6.60
C PHE A 6 -14.79 29.92 7.11
N ASP A 7 -14.50 31.16 7.49
CA ASP A 7 -13.39 31.49 8.38
C ASP A 7 -14.01 32.05 9.64
N GLN A 8 -14.12 31.22 10.68
CA GLN A 8 -13.85 31.52 12.09
C GLN A 8 -14.53 30.53 13.03
N LEU A 9 -13.81 30.22 14.12
CA LEU A 9 -14.11 29.35 15.28
C LEU A 9 -13.51 27.94 15.15
N TRP A 10 -12.33 27.58 15.68
CA TRP A 10 -11.50 28.08 16.79
C TRP A 10 -10.02 27.77 16.52
N CYS A 11 -9.10 28.64 16.96
CA CYS A 11 -7.95 28.26 17.79
C CYS A 11 -7.11 29.51 18.14
N TYR A 12 -7.10 29.86 19.42
CA TYR A 12 -6.09 30.74 20.00
C TYR A 12 -4.73 30.02 19.94
N ALA A 13 -3.99 30.18 18.84
CA ALA A 13 -2.55 29.87 18.72
C ALA A 13 -1.96 30.55 17.47
N ASN A 14 -1.21 31.63 17.66
CA ASN A 14 -0.18 32.22 16.78
C ASN A 14 -0.32 32.04 15.25
N ASN A 15 -0.56 33.15 14.54
CA ASN A 15 -0.59 33.22 13.06
C ASN A 15 0.63 32.54 12.41
N CYS A 16 0.48 31.31 11.90
CA CYS A 16 1.52 30.69 11.08
C CYS A 16 1.77 31.47 9.80
N GLN A 17 3.02 31.54 9.36
CA GLN A 17 3.38 32.11 8.07
C GLN A 17 2.78 31.25 6.96
N ILE A 18 1.92 31.84 6.12
CA ILE A 18 1.28 31.14 5.01
C ILE A 18 2.16 31.26 3.76
N GLU A 19 2.58 30.12 3.24
CA GLU A 19 3.31 30.06 1.97
C GLU A 19 2.35 30.21 0.79
N LYS A 20 2.59 31.24 -0.03
CA LYS A 20 1.75 31.56 -1.20
C LYS A 20 2.34 31.05 -2.52
N SER A 21 3.61 30.68 -2.52
CA SER A 21 4.33 30.21 -3.71
C SER A 21 4.04 28.74 -3.98
N LEU A 22 4.10 28.34 -5.25
CA LEU A 22 3.97 26.92 -5.65
C LEU A 22 5.22 26.09 -5.36
N SER A 23 6.32 26.73 -4.98
CA SER A 23 7.55 26.09 -4.54
C SER A 23 8.35 27.06 -3.70
N GLY A 24 9.16 26.54 -2.79
CA GLY A 24 10.00 27.38 -1.94
C GLY A 24 10.88 26.56 -1.02
N THR A 25 11.68 27.27 -0.24
CA THR A 25 12.48 26.69 0.84
C THR A 25 12.05 27.34 2.14
N ILE A 26 11.70 26.51 3.12
CA ILE A 26 11.46 26.94 4.50
C ILE A 26 12.72 26.63 5.27
N SER A 27 13.33 27.66 5.83
CA SER A 27 14.52 27.52 6.65
C SER A 27 14.41 28.32 7.93
N HIS A 28 14.96 27.76 9.00
CA HIS A 28 15.12 28.43 10.27
C HIS A 28 16.51 28.14 10.81
N SER A 29 17.18 29.18 11.33
CA SER A 29 18.45 29.07 12.02
C SER A 29 18.45 30.00 13.23
N GLY A 30 19.16 29.61 14.29
CA GLY A 30 19.47 30.45 15.45
C GLY A 30 18.79 30.06 16.77
N PHE A 31 19.23 30.75 17.82
CA PHE A 31 18.83 30.54 19.23
C PHE A 31 17.47 31.13 19.60
N SER A 32 16.85 31.91 18.71
CA SER A 32 15.58 32.60 18.97
C SER A 32 14.47 31.63 19.36
N ASP A 33 13.52 32.06 20.19
CA ASP A 33 12.40 31.21 20.60
C ASP A 33 11.59 30.74 19.37
N SER A 34 11.83 29.49 18.97
CA SER A 34 11.23 28.85 17.81
C SER A 34 9.88 28.20 18.13
N ASN A 35 9.56 28.00 19.42
CA ASN A 35 8.34 27.30 19.87
C ASN A 35 7.05 28.01 19.45
N GLY A 36 7.13 29.29 19.07
CA GLY A 36 6.01 30.06 18.53
C GLY A 36 5.99 30.19 16.99
N LYS A 37 7.05 29.75 16.29
CA LYS A 37 7.12 29.86 14.82
C LYS A 37 6.42 28.69 14.17
N CYS A 38 5.70 28.95 13.09
CA CYS A 38 5.11 27.90 12.27
C CYS A 38 4.89 28.37 10.85
N TRP A 39 4.91 27.41 9.92
CA TRP A 39 4.66 27.64 8.50
C TRP A 39 3.50 26.77 8.05
N LYS A 40 2.59 27.34 7.26
CA LYS A 40 1.44 26.64 6.68
C LYS A 40 1.59 26.63 5.16
N ILE A 41 1.65 25.44 4.58
CA ILE A 41 1.61 25.22 3.14
C ILE A 41 0.17 24.80 2.80
N PRO A 42 -0.64 25.68 2.18
CA PRO A 42 -2.03 25.39 1.89
C PRO A 42 -2.15 24.37 0.75
N ALA A 43 -3.08 23.42 0.89
CA ALA A 43 -3.45 22.56 -0.21
C ALA A 43 -4.21 23.35 -1.29
N ILE A 44 -3.91 23.01 -2.55
CA ILE A 44 -4.59 23.55 -3.72
C ILE A 44 -5.32 22.38 -4.39
N ALA A 45 -6.59 22.59 -4.74
CA ALA A 45 -7.40 21.58 -5.40
C ALA A 45 -6.69 21.06 -6.67
N GLY A 46 -6.64 19.73 -6.82
CA GLY A 46 -5.97 19.08 -7.96
C GLY A 46 -4.44 19.06 -7.90
N LYS A 47 -3.82 19.54 -6.83
CA LYS A 47 -2.37 19.53 -6.63
C LYS A 47 -1.98 18.72 -5.38
N PHE A 48 -0.75 18.25 -5.35
CA PHE A 48 -0.12 17.66 -4.17
C PHE A 48 1.05 18.50 -3.72
N ILE A 49 1.29 18.48 -2.41
CA ILE A 49 2.46 19.08 -1.77
C ILE A 49 3.49 17.97 -1.59
N ARG A 50 4.71 18.19 -2.06
CA ARG A 50 5.86 17.34 -1.77
C ARG A 50 6.88 18.15 -0.98
N ILE A 51 7.27 17.62 0.17
CA ILE A 51 8.24 18.22 1.09
C ILE A 51 9.48 17.35 1.07
N GLN A 52 10.62 17.95 0.75
CA GLN A 52 11.94 17.33 0.79
C GLN A 52 12.73 17.94 1.93
N ILE A 53 13.25 17.10 2.82
CA ILE A 53 14.08 17.52 3.94
C ILE A 53 15.50 17.72 3.39
N ASN A 54 16.01 18.95 3.43
CA ASN A 54 17.36 19.24 2.96
C ASN A 54 18.36 18.97 4.09
N ASN A 55 18.15 19.60 5.24
CA ASN A 55 18.99 19.42 6.41
C ASN A 55 18.21 19.75 7.69
N ILE A 56 18.55 19.08 8.78
CA ILE A 56 18.11 19.38 10.13
C ILE A 56 19.29 19.13 11.06
N ASN A 57 19.68 20.16 11.81
CA ASN A 57 20.84 20.14 12.67
C ASN A 57 20.50 20.77 14.03
N SER A 58 20.89 20.06 15.08
CA SER A 58 20.69 20.41 16.48
C SER A 58 21.85 19.82 17.28
N GLU A 59 22.25 20.49 18.35
CA GLU A 59 23.24 19.97 19.30
C GLU A 59 22.66 18.90 20.25
N TYR A 60 21.34 18.72 20.23
CA TYR A 60 20.58 17.93 21.20
C TYR A 60 19.80 16.77 20.57
N SER A 61 19.34 15.87 21.43
CA SER A 61 18.58 14.69 21.04
C SER A 61 17.22 15.02 20.41
N CYS A 62 16.64 14.06 19.67
CA CYS A 62 15.33 14.24 19.04
C CYS A 62 14.16 14.29 20.04
N GLU A 63 14.38 13.96 21.32
CA GLU A 63 13.39 14.17 22.37
C GLU A 63 13.32 15.65 22.77
N GLU A 64 14.43 16.35 22.64
CA GLU A 64 14.58 17.74 23.09
C GLU A 64 14.41 18.75 21.97
N ALA A 65 14.77 18.40 20.73
CA ALA A 65 14.68 19.28 19.58
C ALA A 65 14.31 18.49 18.31
N PHE A 66 13.19 18.86 17.69
CA PHE A 66 12.70 18.23 16.47
C PHE A 66 11.83 19.20 15.66
N VAL A 67 11.58 18.86 14.40
CA VAL A 67 10.59 19.57 13.58
C VAL A 67 9.39 18.65 13.38
N ASN A 68 8.21 19.11 13.81
CA ASN A 68 6.96 18.41 13.56
C ASN A 68 6.35 18.91 12.24
N ILE A 69 5.95 17.99 11.38
CA ILE A 69 5.13 18.26 10.21
C ILE A 69 3.79 17.58 10.44
N SER A 70 2.71 18.35 10.49
CA SER A 70 1.38 17.80 10.75
C SER A 70 0.38 18.16 9.66
N VAL A 71 -0.54 17.23 9.43
CA VAL A 71 -1.71 17.40 8.56
C VAL A 71 -2.94 17.48 9.47
N PRO A 72 -3.42 18.69 9.80
CA PRO A 72 -4.44 18.89 10.83
C PRO A 72 -5.77 18.19 10.53
N GLU A 73 -6.03 17.87 9.26
CA GLU A 73 -7.25 17.21 8.81
C GLU A 73 -7.23 15.67 8.94
N THR A 74 -6.06 15.04 9.15
CA THR A 74 -5.95 13.56 9.16
C THR A 74 -5.26 12.97 10.38
N SER A 75 -4.89 13.79 11.36
CA SER A 75 -4.07 13.34 12.50
C SER A 75 -2.73 12.71 12.06
N GLU A 76 -2.29 12.94 10.83
CA GLU A 76 -0.95 12.54 10.37
C GLU A 76 0.07 13.53 10.93
N GLU A 77 1.08 13.00 11.61
CA GLU A 77 2.20 13.78 12.14
C GLU A 77 3.52 13.07 11.84
N TYR A 78 4.53 13.86 11.43
CA TYR A 78 5.86 13.40 11.09
C TYR A 78 6.86 14.15 11.96
N LYS A 79 7.57 13.40 12.81
CA LYS A 79 8.63 13.92 13.68
C LYS A 79 9.98 13.81 12.97
N LEU A 80 10.60 14.95 12.67
CA LEU A 80 11.91 15.02 12.02
C LEU A 80 13.00 15.30 13.05
N CYS A 81 14.00 14.42 13.08
CA CYS A 81 15.12 14.42 14.00
C CYS A 81 16.41 14.93 13.35
N PRO A 82 17.37 15.47 14.13
CA PRO A 82 18.72 15.72 13.67
C PRO A 82 19.32 14.45 13.06
N GLY A 83 19.81 14.53 11.82
CA GLY A 83 20.30 13.37 11.06
C GLY A 83 19.32 12.82 10.01
N ASP A 84 18.05 13.24 10.00
CA ASP A 84 17.07 12.89 8.95
C ASP A 84 17.29 13.69 7.64
N SER A 85 18.51 14.17 7.40
CA SER A 85 18.86 14.87 6.16
C SER A 85 18.69 13.94 4.97
N ASN A 86 18.07 14.45 3.90
CA ASN A 86 17.71 13.68 2.71
C ASN A 86 16.74 12.50 2.97
N ALA A 87 15.93 12.57 4.02
CA ALA A 87 14.86 11.62 4.25
C ALA A 87 13.91 11.52 3.04
N ILE A 88 13.18 10.40 2.97
CA ILE A 88 12.15 10.16 1.96
C ILE A 88 11.16 11.35 2.00
N PRO A 89 10.84 11.95 0.84
CA PRO A 89 9.98 13.12 0.80
C PRO A 89 8.57 12.79 1.28
N ILE A 90 8.01 13.70 2.08
CA ILE A 90 6.63 13.62 2.56
C ILE A 90 5.72 14.17 1.46
N VAL A 91 4.68 13.43 1.12
CA VAL A 91 3.69 13.83 0.11
C VAL A 91 2.32 13.94 0.78
N SER A 92 1.65 15.08 0.61
CA SER A 92 0.31 15.32 1.15
C SER A 92 -0.59 15.97 0.11
N LEU A 93 -1.88 15.62 0.14
CA LEU A 93 -2.93 16.28 -0.65
C LEU A 93 -3.61 17.42 0.12
N ARG A 94 -3.29 17.55 1.41
CA ARG A 94 -3.96 18.44 2.36
C ARG A 94 -3.00 19.49 2.86
N SER A 95 -3.54 20.52 3.50
CA SER A 95 -2.72 21.60 4.03
C SER A 95 -1.76 21.04 5.07
N VAL A 96 -0.48 21.43 5.00
CA VAL A 96 0.56 20.96 5.90
C VAL A 96 1.02 22.10 6.81
N ILE A 97 1.29 21.80 8.06
CA ILE A 97 1.86 22.73 9.04
C ILE A 97 3.24 22.22 9.48
N VAL A 98 4.24 23.09 9.41
CA VAL A 98 5.61 22.83 9.88
C VAL A 98 5.84 23.63 11.16
N LYS A 99 6.25 22.95 12.23
CA LYS A 99 6.49 23.52 13.56
C LYS A 99 7.79 22.99 14.16
N PRO A 100 8.79 23.84 14.42
CA PRO A 100 9.95 23.47 15.22
C PRO A 100 9.55 23.38 16.69
N TYR A 101 10.12 22.39 17.38
CA TYR A 101 9.95 22.19 18.81
C TYR A 101 11.32 22.16 19.47
N LYS A 102 11.43 22.84 20.61
CA LYS A 102 12.57 22.73 21.53
C LYS A 102 12.12 22.72 22.99
N SER A 103 12.76 21.88 23.79
CA SER A 103 12.50 21.77 25.24
C SER A 103 12.92 23.03 26.01
N TYR A 104 14.05 23.63 25.63
CA TYR A 104 14.61 24.82 26.32
C TYR A 104 14.85 25.98 25.36
N ARG A 105 14.70 27.20 25.88
CA ARG A 105 14.80 28.44 25.08
C ARG A 105 16.17 28.61 24.42
N TRP A 106 17.23 28.08 25.01
CA TRP A 106 18.61 28.23 24.54
C TRP A 106 19.10 27.12 23.61
N HIS A 107 18.23 26.17 23.24
CA HIS A 107 18.60 25.14 22.28
C HIS A 107 18.57 25.70 20.86
N GLU A 108 19.66 25.49 20.13
CA GLU A 108 19.74 25.80 18.71
C GLU A 108 19.14 24.64 17.91
N LEU A 109 18.12 24.95 17.11
CA LEU A 109 17.55 24.05 16.12
C LEU A 109 17.56 24.76 14.78
N SER A 110 18.35 24.24 13.86
CA SER A 110 18.40 24.70 12.49
C SER A 110 17.81 23.66 11.55
N PHE A 111 16.98 24.11 10.61
CA PHE A 111 16.43 23.22 9.60
C PHE A 111 16.24 23.94 8.28
N SER A 112 16.28 23.18 7.20
CA SER A 112 15.95 23.61 5.86
C SER A 112 15.18 22.48 5.17
N LEU A 113 14.02 22.82 4.63
CA LEU A 113 13.24 21.93 3.79
C LEU A 113 12.78 22.68 2.54
N SER A 114 12.70 21.96 1.43
CA SER A 114 12.14 22.47 0.19
C SER A 114 10.75 21.88 -0.01
N PHE A 115 9.83 22.67 -0.52
CA PHE A 115 8.50 22.19 -0.89
C PHE A 115 8.20 22.56 -2.34
N ILE A 116 7.43 21.70 -2.97
CA ILE A 116 6.84 21.95 -4.29
C ILE A 116 5.36 21.56 -4.25
N ILE A 117 4.54 22.33 -4.95
CA ILE A 117 3.13 22.11 -5.15
C ILE A 117 2.96 21.85 -6.65
N LYS A 118 2.71 20.59 -7.00
CA LYS A 118 2.57 20.16 -8.39
C LYS A 118 1.18 19.61 -8.65
N ASP A 119 0.74 19.72 -9.90
CA ASP A 119 -0.48 19.08 -10.34
C ASP A 119 -0.42 17.57 -10.10
N ILE A 120 -1.52 17.02 -9.62
CA ILE A 120 -1.74 15.58 -9.67
C ILE A 120 -1.95 15.29 -11.15
N GLU A 121 -0.87 14.92 -11.84
CA GLU A 121 -0.87 14.70 -13.29
C GLU A 121 -1.98 13.74 -13.73
N CYS A 122 -2.46 12.88 -12.81
CA CYS A 122 -3.54 11.96 -13.09
C CYS A 122 -4.88 12.65 -13.45
N ILE A 123 -5.13 13.88 -12.98
CA ILE A 123 -6.42 14.59 -13.12
C ILE A 123 -6.58 15.27 -14.49
N ASN A 124 -5.46 15.64 -15.13
CA ASN A 124 -5.52 16.50 -16.33
C ASN A 124 -5.53 15.73 -17.66
N LYS A 125 -5.37 14.39 -17.69
CA LYS A 125 -5.10 13.67 -18.95
C LYS A 125 -5.67 12.23 -19.09
N ASN A 126 -6.85 11.92 -18.57
CA ASN A 126 -7.42 10.56 -18.63
C ASN A 126 -6.44 9.54 -18.03
N SER A 127 -6.33 9.49 -16.71
CA SER A 127 -5.41 8.58 -16.03
C SER A 127 -5.99 8.14 -14.68
N PHE A 128 -5.75 6.87 -14.34
CA PHE A 128 -6.12 6.26 -13.08
C PHE A 128 -5.03 6.48 -12.04
N ARG A 129 -5.44 6.72 -10.79
CA ARG A 129 -4.52 6.96 -9.68
C ARG A 129 -4.38 5.69 -8.85
N CYS A 130 -3.16 5.21 -8.71
CA CYS A 130 -2.80 4.10 -7.82
C CYS A 130 -2.74 4.56 -6.34
N ASP A 131 -2.81 3.59 -5.42
CA ASP A 131 -2.75 3.82 -3.97
C ASP A 131 -1.41 4.42 -3.49
N ASN A 132 -0.32 4.16 -4.21
CA ASN A 132 1.01 4.74 -3.97
C ASN A 132 1.18 6.14 -4.61
N ASN A 133 0.09 6.76 -5.06
CA ASN A 133 0.04 8.04 -5.79
C ASN A 133 0.73 8.04 -7.16
N SER A 134 1.06 6.88 -7.76
CA SER A 134 1.45 6.82 -9.17
C SER A 134 0.23 6.96 -10.09
N CYS A 135 0.45 7.50 -11.28
CA CYS A 135 -0.59 7.61 -12.31
C CYS A 135 -0.38 6.54 -13.37
N VAL A 136 -1.46 5.87 -13.75
CA VAL A 136 -1.53 4.95 -14.88
C VAL A 136 -2.41 5.62 -15.95
N PRO A 137 -1.97 5.72 -17.22
CA PRO A 137 -2.81 6.24 -18.30
C PRO A 137 -4.14 5.48 -18.36
N ALA A 138 -5.26 6.12 -18.72
CA ALA A 138 -6.56 5.42 -18.82
C ALA A 138 -6.54 4.31 -19.87
N SER A 139 -5.67 4.41 -20.88
CA SER A 139 -5.43 3.35 -21.87
C SER A 139 -4.79 2.10 -21.28
N LYS A 140 -4.22 2.22 -20.09
CA LYS A 140 -3.54 1.15 -19.33
C LYS A 140 -4.36 0.64 -18.15
N VAL A 141 -5.58 1.15 -17.99
CA VAL A 141 -6.52 0.62 -17.00
C VAL A 141 -7.27 -0.51 -17.68
N CYS A 142 -7.33 -1.68 -17.05
CA CYS A 142 -7.93 -2.87 -17.62
C CYS A 142 -7.25 -3.35 -18.91
N ASP A 143 -5.93 -3.14 -19.05
CA ASP A 143 -5.16 -3.58 -20.22
C ASP A 143 -4.57 -4.99 -20.06
N GLY A 144 -4.79 -5.60 -18.89
CA GLY A 144 -4.30 -6.93 -18.53
C GLY A 144 -2.86 -6.93 -18.00
N VAL A 145 -2.23 -5.77 -17.85
CA VAL A 145 -0.90 -5.59 -17.29
C VAL A 145 -1.03 -4.91 -15.93
N LYS A 146 -0.24 -5.37 -14.97
CA LYS A 146 -0.16 -4.74 -13.66
C LYS A 146 0.77 -3.52 -13.75
N ASP A 147 0.21 -2.32 -13.89
CA ASP A 147 0.95 -1.06 -13.85
C ASP A 147 0.93 -0.40 -12.47
N CYS A 148 -0.11 -0.59 -11.63
CA CYS A 148 -0.05 -0.19 -10.22
C CYS A 148 0.76 -1.21 -9.38
N SER A 149 1.48 -0.73 -8.36
CA SER A 149 2.25 -1.62 -7.46
C SER A 149 1.39 -2.67 -6.75
N ASN A 150 0.13 -2.35 -6.46
CA ASN A 150 -0.88 -3.25 -5.90
C ASN A 150 -1.80 -3.89 -6.96
N GLY A 151 -1.70 -3.48 -8.24
CA GLY A 151 -2.54 -3.94 -9.33
C GLY A 151 -3.97 -3.39 -9.32
N ALA A 152 -4.21 -2.29 -8.61
CA ALA A 152 -5.53 -1.66 -8.52
C ALA A 152 -6.10 -1.20 -9.87
N ASP A 153 -5.23 -0.93 -10.84
CA ASP A 153 -5.56 -0.61 -12.23
C ASP A 153 -6.27 -1.75 -12.98
N GLU A 154 -6.16 -2.99 -12.48
CA GLU A 154 -6.75 -4.18 -13.08
C GLU A 154 -7.94 -4.74 -12.26
N VAL A 155 -8.38 -4.02 -11.23
CA VAL A 155 -9.47 -4.44 -10.34
C VAL A 155 -10.80 -3.80 -10.76
N GLY A 156 -11.87 -4.59 -10.84
CA GLY A 156 -13.21 -4.08 -11.15
C GLY A 156 -13.50 -3.81 -12.63
N CYS A 157 -12.59 -4.23 -13.51
CA CYS A 157 -12.78 -4.21 -14.95
C CYS A 157 -13.84 -5.24 -15.38
N GLU A 158 -14.83 -4.82 -16.18
CA GLU A 158 -15.76 -5.76 -16.84
C GLU A 158 -15.03 -6.78 -17.73
N THR A 159 -13.78 -6.47 -18.10
CA THR A 159 -12.87 -7.27 -18.93
C THR A 159 -11.68 -7.90 -18.19
N GLY A 160 -11.64 -7.84 -16.85
CA GLY A 160 -10.50 -8.34 -16.05
C GLY A 160 -10.35 -9.87 -16.06
N ILE A 161 -9.15 -10.36 -16.38
CA ILE A 161 -8.66 -11.76 -16.42
C ILE A 161 -9.27 -12.68 -17.52
N LEU A 162 -10.51 -12.45 -17.96
CA LEU A 162 -11.20 -13.32 -18.93
C LEU A 162 -10.99 -12.96 -20.42
N ALA A 163 -10.21 -11.91 -20.70
CA ALA A 163 -10.03 -11.42 -22.07
C ALA A 163 -8.85 -12.06 -22.83
N ILE A 164 -8.12 -13.03 -22.26
CA ILE A 164 -7.16 -13.80 -23.06
C ILE A 164 -7.95 -14.85 -23.84
N LYS A 165 -8.05 -14.66 -25.16
CA LYS A 165 -8.67 -15.60 -26.09
C LYS A 165 -8.10 -17.01 -25.85
N GLY A 166 -8.93 -17.91 -25.32
CA GLY A 166 -8.55 -19.30 -25.01
C GLY A 166 -8.28 -19.62 -23.54
N ILE A 167 -8.31 -18.66 -22.60
CA ILE A 167 -8.23 -18.98 -21.15
C ILE A 167 -9.42 -19.84 -20.72
N GLU A 168 -10.61 -19.57 -21.22
CA GLU A 168 -11.80 -20.29 -20.77
C GLU A 168 -11.78 -21.74 -21.27
N GLU A 169 -11.30 -21.93 -22.48
CA GLU A 169 -11.04 -23.23 -23.07
C GLU A 169 -9.91 -23.97 -22.34
N ALA A 170 -8.80 -23.31 -22.04
CA ALA A 170 -7.69 -23.88 -21.28
C ALA A 170 -8.11 -24.29 -19.85
N ARG A 171 -8.91 -23.45 -19.18
CA ARG A 171 -9.50 -23.71 -17.86
C ARG A 171 -10.44 -24.90 -17.90
N GLN A 172 -11.33 -24.97 -18.90
CA GLN A 172 -12.23 -26.11 -19.06
C GLN A 172 -11.48 -27.41 -19.38
N ASN A 173 -10.44 -27.34 -20.21
CA ASN A 173 -9.56 -28.47 -20.51
C ASN A 173 -8.82 -28.97 -19.26
N ALA A 174 -8.31 -28.06 -18.43
CA ALA A 174 -7.67 -28.41 -17.15
C ALA A 174 -8.67 -29.06 -16.16
N ILE A 175 -9.89 -28.52 -16.03
CA ILE A 175 -10.95 -29.10 -15.20
C ILE A 175 -11.35 -30.49 -15.70
N SER A 176 -11.49 -30.67 -17.02
CA SER A 176 -11.80 -31.95 -17.65
C SER A 176 -10.71 -32.99 -17.38
N TRP A 177 -9.44 -32.61 -17.54
CA TRP A 177 -8.30 -33.46 -17.22
C TRP A 177 -8.25 -33.85 -15.73
N LEU A 178 -8.51 -32.92 -14.81
CA LEU A 178 -8.57 -33.19 -13.37
C LEU A 178 -9.70 -34.16 -13.01
N LYS A 179 -10.89 -33.98 -13.60
CA LYS A 179 -12.02 -34.91 -13.44
C LYS A 179 -11.65 -36.30 -13.95
N LYS A 180 -11.02 -36.40 -15.12
CA LYS A 180 -10.55 -37.68 -15.69
C LYS A 180 -9.51 -38.37 -14.80
N LYS A 181 -8.59 -37.61 -14.20
CA LYS A 181 -7.61 -38.15 -13.23
C LYS A 181 -8.26 -38.63 -11.93
N ARG A 182 -9.28 -37.94 -11.43
CA ARG A 182 -10.05 -38.39 -10.24
C ARG A 182 -10.86 -39.66 -10.53
N SER A 183 -11.41 -39.82 -11.74
CA SER A 183 -12.11 -41.04 -12.15
C SER A 183 -11.19 -42.24 -12.45
N ALA A 184 -9.91 -41.98 -12.71
CA ALA A 184 -8.91 -43.03 -12.96
C ALA A 184 -8.26 -43.59 -11.67
N SER A 185 -8.54 -42.99 -10.50
CA SER A 185 -8.11 -43.53 -9.20
C SER A 185 -9.08 -44.59 -8.71
N TRP A 186 -9.07 -45.76 -9.36
CA TRP A 186 -9.54 -46.99 -8.72
C TRP A 186 -8.59 -47.32 -7.57
N GLY A 187 -9.07 -47.14 -6.35
CA GLY A 187 -8.29 -47.43 -5.16
C GLY A 187 -8.94 -47.05 -3.83
N MET A 188 -10.25 -46.81 -3.76
CA MET A 188 -11.00 -46.95 -2.51
C MET A 188 -12.29 -47.71 -2.80
N ALA A 189 -12.43 -48.81 -2.07
CA ALA A 189 -13.40 -49.88 -2.25
C ALA A 189 -14.85 -49.37 -2.36
N ARG A 190 -15.60 -49.97 -3.28
CA ARG A 190 -17.03 -50.21 -3.02
C ARG A 190 -17.11 -51.09 -1.78
N LEU A 191 -17.42 -50.51 -0.63
CA LEU A 191 -18.04 -51.27 0.45
C LEU A 191 -19.45 -51.64 -0.02
N HIS A 192 -19.54 -52.70 -0.82
CA HIS A 192 -20.76 -53.47 -0.90
C HIS A 192 -20.90 -54.22 0.42
N LEU A 193 -21.77 -53.76 1.30
CA LEU A 193 -22.36 -54.62 2.32
C LEU A 193 -23.26 -55.64 1.61
N LYS A 194 -22.67 -56.77 1.21
CA LYS A 194 -23.41 -58.00 0.94
C LYS A 194 -22.89 -59.07 1.89
N GLY A 195 -23.75 -59.49 2.80
CA GLY A 195 -23.63 -60.76 3.53
C GLY A 195 -23.03 -60.68 4.93
N CYS A 196 -23.75 -60.10 5.89
CA CYS A 196 -23.62 -60.56 7.28
C CYS A 196 -24.34 -61.90 7.39
N ARG A 197 -23.59 -63.01 7.47
CA ARG A 197 -24.10 -64.25 8.07
C ARG A 197 -23.64 -64.31 9.53
N SER A 198 -24.61 -64.54 10.40
CA SER A 198 -24.48 -64.59 11.86
C SER A 198 -23.62 -65.76 12.34
N SER A 199 -22.79 -65.54 13.36
CA SER A 199 -22.39 -66.59 14.32
C SER A 199 -22.07 -65.98 15.69
N VAL A 200 -22.33 -66.77 16.74
CA VAL A 200 -22.61 -66.36 18.13
C VAL A 200 -21.40 -65.87 18.96
N LEU A 201 -20.19 -65.80 18.41
CA LEU A 201 -19.02 -65.34 19.16
C LEU A 201 -18.09 -64.50 18.27
N GLY A 202 -18.18 -63.18 18.37
CA GLY A 202 -17.14 -62.19 18.04
C GLY A 202 -16.47 -62.24 16.66
N PHE A 203 -16.71 -61.22 15.81
CA PHE A 203 -15.96 -61.06 14.56
C PHE A 203 -14.57 -60.49 14.80
N ARG A 204 -13.55 -61.31 14.57
CA ARG A 204 -12.14 -60.92 14.42
C ARG A 204 -11.77 -61.09 12.95
N CYS A 205 -11.66 -60.00 12.19
CA CYS A 205 -11.15 -60.04 10.82
C CYS A 205 -9.73 -59.47 10.76
N LYS A 206 -8.76 -60.34 10.45
CA LYS A 206 -7.36 -59.96 10.19
C LYS A 206 -7.26 -59.23 8.85
N LEU A 207 -6.53 -58.12 8.85
CA LEU A 207 -6.03 -57.45 7.65
C LEU A 207 -4.92 -58.32 7.03
N GLN A 208 -5.07 -58.72 5.77
CA GLN A 208 -3.98 -59.31 4.99
C GLN A 208 -3.86 -58.52 3.68
N ARG A 209 -2.68 -57.93 3.47
CA ARG A 209 -2.31 -57.22 2.24
C ARG A 209 -1.84 -58.25 1.22
N ASP A 210 -2.44 -58.27 0.04
CA ASP A 210 -1.85 -58.96 -1.11
C ASP A 210 -1.02 -57.99 -1.94
N ASP A 211 0.27 -58.31 -2.04
CA ASP A 211 1.34 -57.59 -2.73
C ASP A 211 1.42 -58.07 -4.18
N THR A 212 1.15 -57.20 -5.16
CA THR A 212 1.28 -57.53 -6.59
C THR A 212 2.51 -56.87 -7.18
N ARG A 213 3.64 -57.59 -7.14
CA ARG A 213 4.87 -57.24 -7.87
C ARG A 213 4.70 -57.47 -9.38
N ARG A 214 4.99 -56.42 -10.16
CA ARG A 214 5.24 -56.44 -11.61
C ARG A 214 6.40 -57.36 -12.00
N ARG A 215 6.32 -58.00 -13.17
CA ARG A 215 7.47 -58.26 -14.05
C ARG A 215 7.03 -58.43 -15.51
N THR A 216 7.64 -57.64 -16.39
CA THR A 216 7.61 -57.78 -17.86
C THR A 216 8.95 -58.35 -18.35
N ASN A 217 8.89 -58.93 -19.56
CA ASN A 217 9.96 -59.36 -20.51
C ASN A 217 10.55 -60.79 -20.37
N GLY A 218 10.15 -61.70 -21.28
CA GLY A 218 10.83 -61.97 -22.57
C GLY A 218 12.12 -62.84 -22.63
N LYS A 219 12.07 -63.85 -23.52
CA LYS A 219 13.11 -64.51 -24.37
C LYS A 219 13.62 -65.94 -24.04
N THR A 220 13.61 -66.75 -25.13
CA THR A 220 14.45 -67.92 -25.52
C THR A 220 14.38 -69.15 -24.59
N ASN A 221 14.23 -70.40 -25.07
CA ASN A 221 14.59 -71.06 -26.33
C ASN A 221 13.59 -72.20 -26.58
#